data_AF-A0A2V6NH56-F1
#
_entry.id   AF-A0A2V6NH56-F1
#
_cell.length_a   1.000
_cell.length_b   1.000
_cell.length_c   1.000
_cell.angle_alpha   90.00
_cell.angle_beta   90.00
_cell.angle_gamma   90.00
#
_symmetry.space_group_name_H-M   'P 1'
#
loop_
_entity.id
_entity.type
_entity.pdbx_description
1 polymer ?
#
loop_
_entity_poly.entity_id
_entity_poly.type
_entity_poly.pdbx_seq_one_letter_code
_entity_poly.pdbx_strand_id
1 'polypeptide(L)' 'MKLYNQVIRVVYPRGGGRIVLRTDDDWNMDVEAVTRPGSTTKFQIETERPYFYFKPVLLGDGTTM' A
#
# COMPACT_ATOMS: atom_id res chain seq x y z
N MET A 1 -17.98 -11.22 13.19
CA MET A 1 -17.59 -9.79 13.12
C MET A 1 -17.88 -9.26 11.73
N LYS A 2 -18.18 -7.97 11.57
CA LYS A 2 -18.38 -7.38 10.24
C LYS A 2 -17.01 -6.99 9.68
N LEU A 3 -16.71 -7.43 8.47
CA LEU A 3 -15.50 -7.07 7.74
C LEU A 3 -15.79 -5.88 6.82
N TYR A 4 -14.79 -5.02 6.68
CA TYR A 4 -14.84 -3.82 5.85
C TYR A 4 -13.79 -3.92 4.76
N ASN A 5 -14.24 -3.79 3.52
CA ASN A 5 -13.38 -3.76 2.34
C ASN A 5 -13.10 -2.31 1.94
N GLN A 6 -11.84 -1.92 1.91
CA GLN A 6 -11.40 -0.57 1.58
C GLN A 6 -10.45 -0.60 0.38
N VAL A 7 -10.66 0.32 -0.56
CA VAL A 7 -9.79 0.49 -1.73
C VAL A 7 -8.95 1.74 -1.54
N ILE A 8 -7.64 1.58 -1.50
CA ILE A 8 -6.69 2.69 -1.41
C ILE A 8 -6.05 2.89 -2.78
N ARG A 9 -6.05 4.15 -3.25
CA ARG A 9 -5.36 4.58 -4.44
C ARG A 9 -4.25 5.55 -4.07
N VAL A 10 -3.00 5.17 -4.32
CA VAL A 10 -1.83 6.03 -4.16
C VAL A 10 -1.35 6.46 -5.54
N VAL A 11 -1.22 7.77 -5.77
CA VAL A 11 -0.64 8.32 -7.00
C VAL A 11 0.71 8.91 -6.66
N TYR A 12 1.78 8.33 -7.19
CA TYR A 12 3.14 8.77 -6.93
C TYR A 12 3.96 8.72 -8.23
N PRO A 13 4.36 9.89 -8.78
CA PRO A 13 5.03 9.97 -10.07
C PRO A 13 6.54 9.65 -9.91
N ARG A 14 6.90 8.37 -9.92
CA ARG A 14 8.30 7.92 -9.99
C ARG A 14 8.44 6.75 -10.96
N GLY A 15 9.50 6.77 -11.77
CA GLY A 15 9.79 5.76 -12.79
C GLY A 15 10.50 4.49 -12.29
N GLY A 16 10.82 4.41 -11.00
CA GLY A 16 11.48 3.25 -10.38
C GLY A 16 11.13 3.13 -8.90
N GLY A 17 11.28 1.93 -8.36
CA GLY A 17 10.74 1.53 -7.07
C GLY A 17 9.29 1.06 -7.17
N ARG A 18 8.77 0.56 -6.04
CA ARG A 18 7.37 0.15 -5.89
C ARG A 18 6.77 0.71 -4.61
N ILE A 19 5.51 1.13 -4.69
CA ILE A 19 4.75 1.54 -3.51
C ILE A 19 4.16 0.29 -2.85
N VAL A 20 4.33 0.20 -1.53
CA VAL A 20 3.64 -0.73 -0.62
C VAL A 20 2.90 0.07 0.44
N LEU A 21 1.99 -0.56 1.18
CA LEU A 21 1.42 0.03 2.40
C LEU A 21 1.95 -0.68 3.63
N ARG A 22 2.05 0.03 4.74
CA ARG A 22 2.16 -0.56 6.08
C ARG A 22 0.96 -0.08 6.88
N THR A 23 0.38 -0.96 7.70
CA THR A 23 -0.89 -0.69 8.39
C THR A 23 -0.69 -0.75 9.91
N ASP A 24 -1.69 -0.28 10.65
CA ASP A 24 -1.75 -0.42 12.11
C ASP A 24 -1.97 -1.85 12.61
N ASP A 25 -2.29 -2.78 11.71
CA ASP A 25 -2.28 -4.22 11.99
C ASP A 25 -0.84 -4.72 12.22
N ASP A 26 0.09 -4.37 11.33
CA ASP A 26 1.53 -4.54 11.52
C ASP A 26 2.33 -3.49 10.73
N TRP A 27 2.97 -2.57 11.47
CA TRP A 27 3.80 -1.52 10.89
C TRP A 27 5.14 -2.00 10.32
N ASN A 28 5.49 -3.28 10.48
CA ASN A 28 6.70 -3.88 9.94
C ASN A 28 6.44 -4.77 8.72
N MET A 29 5.17 -5.02 8.40
CA MET A 29 4.78 -5.85 7.26
C MET A 29 4.34 -4.99 6.09
N ASP A 30 4.90 -5.28 4.92
CA ASP A 30 4.50 -4.62 3.68
C ASP A 30 3.25 -5.30 3.10
N VAL A 31 2.23 -4.50 2.80
CA VAL A 31 1.05 -4.90 2.04
C VAL A 31 1.26 -4.55 0.58
N GLU A 32 1.09 -5.57 -0.26
CA GLU A 32 1.35 -5.50 -1.69
C GLU A 32 0.19 -4.92 -2.49
N ALA A 33 0.54 -4.26 -3.59
CA ALA A 33 -0.43 -3.69 -4.50
C ALA A 33 -1.13 -4.77 -5.32
N VAL A 34 -2.45 -4.62 -5.52
CA VAL A 34 -3.20 -5.48 -6.44
C VAL A 34 -3.00 -5.05 -7.90
N THR A 35 -2.72 -3.76 -8.15
CA THR A 35 -2.39 -3.27 -9.49
C THR A 35 -1.57 -1.98 -9.45
N ARG A 36 -0.77 -1.75 -10.50
CA ARG A 36 0.18 -0.63 -10.63
C ARG A 36 0.17 0.02 -12.03
N PRO A 37 -0.96 0.52 -12.55
CA PRO A 37 -0.98 1.18 -13.86
C PRO A 37 -0.35 2.58 -13.80
N GLY A 38 0.71 2.79 -14.59
CA GLY A 38 1.38 4.09 -14.69
C GLY A 38 1.89 4.59 -13.34
N SER A 39 1.51 5.80 -12.94
CA SER A 39 1.86 6.41 -11.64
C SER A 39 0.89 6.07 -10.51
N THR A 40 -0.11 5.21 -10.77
CA THR A 40 -1.16 4.86 -9.81
C THR A 40 -0.95 3.44 -9.29
N THR A 41 -0.91 3.30 -7.97
CA THR A 41 -0.89 2.01 -7.27
C THR A 41 -2.19 1.83 -6.51
N LYS A 42 -2.82 0.65 -6.62
CA LYS A 42 -4.05 0.32 -5.90
C LYS A 42 -3.84 -0.83 -4.94
N PHE A 43 -4.52 -0.75 -3.79
CA PHE A 43 -4.54 -1.76 -2.75
C PHE A 43 -5.99 -2.09 -2.38
N GLN A 44 -6.22 -3.34 -1.99
CA GLN A 44 -7.48 -3.80 -1.43
C GLN A 44 -7.19 -4.31 -0.03
N ILE A 45 -7.79 -3.67 0.98
CA ILE A 45 -7.55 -3.98 2.40
C ILE A 45 -8.86 -4.45 3.01
N GLU A 46 -8.80 -5.57 3.70
CA GLU A 46 -9.86 -6.08 4.55
C GLU A 46 -9.54 -5.72 6.00
N THR A 47 -10.52 -5.15 6.71
CA THR A 47 -10.32 -4.66 8.08
C THR A 47 -11.51 -5.03 8.95
N GLU A 48 -11.25 -5.25 10.23
CA GLU A 48 -12.30 -5.53 11.23
C GLU A 48 -12.97 -4.25 11.75
N ARG A 49 -12.36 -3.11 11.50
CA ARG A 49 -12.81 -1.78 11.95
C ARG A 49 -13.22 -0.94 10.73
N PRO A 50 -14.17 0.00 10.89
CA PRO A 50 -14.58 0.88 9.79
C PRO A 50 -13.49 1.86 9.34
N TYR A 51 -12.40 1.99 10.10
CA TYR A 51 -11.23 2.81 9.78
C TYR A 51 -9.97 2.08 10.24
N PHE A 52 -8.83 2.41 9.61
CA PHE A 52 -7.51 1.92 9.97
C PHE A 52 -6.47 2.95 9.55
N TYR A 53 -5.29 2.91 10.17
CA TYR A 53 -4.18 3.76 9.79
C TYR A 53 -3.27 3.03 8.81
N PHE A 54 -2.78 3.77 7.81
CA PHE A 54 -1.80 3.24 6.87
C PHE A 54 -0.78 4.31 6.49
N LYS A 55 0.39 3.83 6.06
CA LYS A 55 1.47 4.64 5.53
C LYS A 55 1.92 4.09 4.18
N PRO A 56 1.83 4.87 3.09
CA PRO A 56 2.49 4.51 1.85
C PRO A 56 4.01 4.54 2.04
N VAL A 57 4.69 3.49 1.57
CA VAL A 57 6.14 3.36 1.61
C VAL A 57 6.65 3.11 0.20
N LEU A 58 7.70 3.81 -0.18
CA LEU A 58 8.39 3.60 -1.43
C LEU A 58 9.60 2.70 -1.18
N LEU A 59 9.57 1.50 -1.74
CA LEU A 59 10.72 0.60 -1.77
C LEU A 59 11.48 0.85 -3.07
N GLY A 60 12.79 1.09 -2.97
CA GLY A 60 13.65 1.18 -4.15
C GLY A 60 13.90 -0.20 -4.75
N ASP A 61 14.19 -0.26 -6.06
CA ASP A 61 14.46 -1.51 -6.79
C ASP A 61 15.85 -2.12 -6.48
N GLY A 62 16.49 -1.72 -5.38
CA GLY A 62 17.76 -2.29 -4.95
C GLY A 62 19.01 -1.81 -5.70
N THR A 63 18.97 -0.66 -6.38
CA THR A 63 20.22 0.04 -6.75
C THR A 63 20.73 0.79 -5.53
N THR A 64 21.39 0.07 -4.63
CA THR A 64 22.34 0.69 -3.71
C THR A 64 23.45 1.26 -4.59
N MET A 65 23.72 2.56 -4.45
CA MET A 65 24.98 3.15 -4.94
C MET A 65 26.17 2.40 -4.33
#